data_AF-A0A953SI32-F1
#
_entry.id   AF-A0A953SI32-F1
#
_cell.length_a   1.000
_cell.length_b   1.000
_cell.length_c   1.000
_cell.angle_alpha   90.00
_cell.angle_beta   90.00
_cell.angle_gamma   90.00
#
_symmetry.space_group_name_H-M   'P 1'
#
loop_
_entity.id
_entity.type
_entity.pdbx_description
1 polymer ?
#
loop_
_entity_poly.entity_id
_entity_poly.type
_entity_poly.pdbx_seq_one_letter_code
_entity_poly.pdbx_strand_id
1 'polypeptide(L)' 'MFISKWIPELDSLDDRLVHESWASPLAAASVDYPPPIVDQKKGRQRALEVFEAARVKA' A
#
# COMPACT_ATOMS: atom_id res chain seq x y z
N MET A 1 17.50 2.96 0.14
CA MET A 1 16.49 2.82 1.22
C MET A 1 16.24 1.33 1.52
N PHE A 2 15.60 0.95 2.64
CA PHE A 2 15.34 -0.48 2.94
C PHE A 2 14.50 -1.16 1.85
N ILE A 3 13.47 -0.48 1.33
CA ILE A 3 12.57 -1.03 0.30
C ILE A 3 13.35 -1.38 -0.96
N SER A 4 14.14 -0.46 -1.51
CA SER A 4 14.91 -0.70 -2.75
C SER A 4 15.95 -1.81 -2.64
N LYS A 5 16.44 -2.11 -1.43
CA LYS A 5 17.33 -3.26 -1.21
C LYS A 5 16.62 -4.60 -1.40
N TRP A 6 15.34 -4.68 -1.08
CA TRP A 6 14.54 -5.91 -1.10
C TRP A 6 13.56 -5.99 -2.28
N ILE A 7 13.25 -4.86 -2.87
CA ILE A 7 12.32 -4.65 -4.00
C ILE A 7 13.06 -3.78 -5.02
N PRO A 8 14.06 -4.35 -5.74
CA PRO A 8 14.93 -3.59 -6.64
C PRO A 8 14.17 -2.97 -7.82
N GLU A 9 12.99 -3.49 -8.18
CA GLU A 9 12.12 -2.91 -9.22
C GLU A 9 11.64 -1.49 -8.88
N LEU A 10 11.71 -1.06 -7.61
CA LEU A 10 11.36 0.28 -7.17
C LEU A 10 12.57 1.22 -6.98
N ASP A 11 13.80 0.75 -7.23
CA ASP A 11 15.03 1.53 -6.95
C ASP A 11 15.18 2.79 -7.82
N SER A 12 14.46 2.84 -8.94
CA SER A 12 14.43 4.01 -9.84
C SER A 12 13.54 5.14 -9.35
N LEU A 13 12.71 4.91 -8.34
CA LEU A 13 11.78 5.92 -7.80
C LEU A 13 12.46 6.78 -6.72
N ASP A 14 12.03 8.04 -6.63
CA ASP A 14 12.38 8.92 -5.52
C ASP A 14 11.86 8.36 -4.19
N ASP A 15 12.59 8.56 -3.09
CA ASP A 15 12.26 8.02 -1.75
C ASP A 15 10.82 8.33 -1.31
N ARG A 16 10.24 9.46 -1.78
CA ARG A 16 8.83 9.82 -1.51
C ARG A 16 7.83 8.92 -2.22
N LEU A 17 8.17 8.46 -3.42
CA LEU A 17 7.31 7.65 -4.29
C LEU A 17 7.52 6.14 -4.05
N VAL A 18 8.67 5.72 -3.52
CA VAL A 18 8.94 4.29 -3.24
C VAL A 18 7.89 3.67 -2.29
N HIS A 19 7.32 4.45 -1.38
CA HIS A 19 6.29 3.97 -0.44
C HIS A 19 4.90 3.85 -1.06
N GLU A 20 4.62 4.62 -2.11
CA GLU A 20 3.32 4.70 -2.76
C GLU A 20 3.51 4.81 -4.28
N SER A 21 4.19 3.83 -4.88
CA SER A 21 4.55 3.85 -6.31
C SER A 21 3.33 3.98 -7.22
N TRP A 22 2.17 3.50 -6.75
CA TRP A 22 0.87 3.58 -7.40
C TRP A 22 0.16 4.95 -7.28
N ALA A 23 0.61 5.87 -6.43
CA ALA A 23 -0.09 7.13 -6.18
C ALA A 23 0.00 8.11 -7.35
N SER A 24 1.04 7.98 -8.19
CA SER A 24 1.22 8.76 -9.40
C SER A 24 1.12 7.85 -10.63
N PRO A 25 0.27 8.17 -11.64
CA PRO A 25 0.20 7.38 -12.87
C PRO A 25 1.54 7.26 -13.59
N LEU A 26 2.37 8.31 -13.53
CA LEU A 26 3.71 8.30 -14.14
C LEU A 26 4.66 7.35 -13.40
N ALA A 27 4.61 7.35 -12.06
CA ALA A 27 5.44 6.47 -11.24
C ALA A 27 4.99 5.01 -11.37
N ALA A 28 3.69 4.76 -11.39
CA ALA A 28 3.11 3.43 -11.57
C ALA A 28 3.45 2.85 -12.95
N ALA A 29 3.52 3.70 -13.99
CA ALA A 29 3.89 3.27 -15.33
C ALA A 29 5.41 3.09 -15.51
N SER A 30 6.25 3.65 -14.63
CA SER A 30 7.70 3.59 -14.75
C SER A 30 8.35 2.38 -14.08
N VAL A 31 7.60 1.59 -13.31
CA VAL A 31 8.09 0.41 -12.59
C VAL A 31 7.21 -0.80 -12.86
N ASP A 32 7.82 -1.97 -12.90
CA ASP A 32 7.11 -3.25 -13.01
C ASP A 32 6.69 -3.73 -11.62
N TYR A 33 5.83 -2.94 -10.95
CA TYR A 33 5.33 -3.25 -9.62
C TYR A 33 3.80 -3.15 -9.58
N PRO A 34 3.10 -4.13 -8.99
CA PRO A 34 1.65 -4.19 -9.05
C PRO A 34 0.98 -3.07 -8.22
N PRO A 35 -0.25 -2.68 -8.58
CA PRO A 35 -1.05 -1.79 -7.74
C PRO A 35 -1.45 -2.49 -6.42
N PRO A 36 -1.87 -1.72 -5.39
CA PRO A 36 -2.33 -2.27 -4.13
C PRO A 36 -3.47 -3.26 -4.31
N ILE A 37 -3.32 -4.43 -3.67
CA ILE A 37 -4.35 -5.49 -3.66
C ILE A 37 -5.61 -5.10 -2.88
N VAL A 38 -5.49 -4.12 -1.97
CA VAL A 38 -6.61 -3.63 -1.14
C VAL A 38 -6.54 -2.11 -1.02
N ASP A 39 -7.71 -1.49 -0.99
CA ASP A 39 -7.86 -0.10 -0.55
C ASP A 39 -7.69 -0.05 0.98
N GLN A 40 -6.63 0.62 1.45
CA GLN A 40 -6.29 0.72 2.88
C GLN A 40 -7.39 1.39 3.71
N LYS A 41 -8.08 2.40 3.15
CA LYS A 41 -9.15 3.12 3.86
C LYS A 41 -10.36 2.23 4.06
N LYS A 42 -10.80 1.53 3.01
CA LYS A 42 -11.91 0.56 3.08
C LYS A 42 -11.54 -0.63 3.95
N GLY A 43 -10.30 -1.12 3.84
CA GLY A 43 -9.76 -2.20 4.66
C GLY A 43 -9.82 -1.87 6.15
N ARG A 44 -9.35 -0.68 6.53
CA ARG A 44 -9.42 -0.16 7.90
C ARG A 44 -10.86 -0.07 8.40
N GLN A 45 -11.77 0.51 7.61
CA GLN A 45 -13.17 0.67 8.01
C GLN A 45 -13.82 -0.68 8.30
N ARG A 46 -13.68 -1.64 7.38
CA ARG A 46 -14.19 -3.02 7.56
C ARG A 46 -13.61 -3.70 8.79
N ALA A 47 -12.31 -3.54 9.04
CA ALA A 47 -11.65 -4.14 10.20
C ALA A 47 -12.20 -3.58 11.52
N LEU A 48 -12.42 -2.26 11.59
CA LEU A 48 -12.99 -1.62 12.78
C LEU A 48 -14.44 -2.02 13.03
N GLU A 49 -15.27 -2.10 11.99
CA GLU A 49 -16.66 -2.55 12.12
C GLU A 49 -16.75 -3.97 12.69
N VAL A 50 -15.93 -4.88 12.17
CA VAL A 50 -15.86 -6.27 12.66
C VAL A 50 -15.34 -6.32 14.09
N PHE A 51 -14.31 -5.53 14.42
CA PHE A 51 -13.76 -5.46 15.76
C PHE A 51 -14.79 -4.99 16.78
N GLU A 52 -15.52 -3.91 16.48
CA GLU A 52 -16.58 -3.38 17.35
C GLU A 52 -17.72 -4.40 17.52
N ALA A 53 -18.17 -5.03 16.45
CA ALA A 53 -19.20 -6.07 16.52
C ALA A 53 -18.76 -7.29 17.35
N ALA A 54 -17.48 -7.67 17.29
CA ALA A 54 -16.93 -8.76 18.09
C ALA A 54 -16.82 -8.37 19.57
N ARG A 55 -16.45 -7.11 19.87
CA ARG A 55 -16.34 -6.58 21.23
C ARG A 55 -17.69 -6.48 21.95
N VAL A 56 -18.75 -6.11 21.23
CA VAL A 56 -20.12 -6.01 21.78
C VAL A 56 -20.75 -7.38 22.04
N LYS A 57 -20.28 -8.44 21.36
CA LYS A 57 -20.76 -9.82 21.53
C LYS A 57 -20.07 -10.60 22.67
N ALA A 58 -19.04 -10.03 23.29
CA ALA A 58 -18.33 -10.61 24.43
C ALA A 58 -18.90 -10.11 25.76
#